data_AF-U5EE94-F1
#
_entry.id   AF-U5EE94-F1
#
_cell.length_a   1.000
_cell.length_b   1.000
_cell.length_c   1.000
_cell.angle_alpha   90.00
_cell.angle_beta   90.00
_cell.angle_gamma   90.00
#
_symmetry.space_group_name_H-M   'P 1'
#
loop_
_entity.id
_entity.type
_entity.pdbx_description
1 polymer ?
#
loop_
_entity_poly.entity_id
_entity_poly.type
_entity_poly.pdbx_seq_one_letter_code
_entity_poly.pdbx_strand_id
1 'polypeptide(L)'
;MSRAVVWMLWILELSVTVLGLVWLLFYSWSGSGIGVLVVWNVLALAYIAAGWALLSRRLPDEPGLEFAGWWIGPRWYATMIALVASGSGLAAGMILVVAKSAAAEEPLTQGVSAATVLMSWLLLHTAFAQIYARAFFPGGGLQFPECAVPQLAEFVYFSFTIGTSFAVSDVSVVDRGMRRRVTAHSVLSFFFNAAVVAIAIDWLKG
;
A
#
# COMPACT_ATOMS: atom_id res chain seq x y z
N MET A 1 1.57 7.78 21.63
CA MET A 1 2.01 8.39 20.35
C MET A 1 1.42 9.78 20.27
N SER A 2 2.18 10.81 19.85
CA SER A 2 1.68 12.19 19.85
C SER A 2 0.75 12.45 18.66
N ARG A 3 -0.18 13.41 18.79
CA ARG A 3 -1.10 13.78 17.70
C ARG A 3 -0.36 14.23 16.43
N ALA A 4 0.81 14.85 16.61
CA ALA A 4 1.67 15.29 15.52
C ALA A 4 2.08 14.16 14.57
N VAL A 5 2.37 12.95 15.09
CA VAL A 5 2.78 11.81 14.26
C VAL A 5 1.64 11.32 13.37
N VAL A 6 0.42 11.26 13.92
CA VAL A 6 -0.77 10.87 13.14
C VAL A 6 -1.05 11.89 12.03
N TRP A 7 -1.00 13.18 12.36
CA TRP A 7 -1.16 14.25 11.37
C TRP A 7 -0.10 14.20 10.26
N MET A 8 1.16 13.92 10.62
CA MET A 8 2.23 13.75 9.65
C MET A 8 1.93 12.62 8.65
N LEU A 9 1.48 11.45 9.12
CA LEU A 9 1.12 10.34 8.22
C LEU A 9 -0.04 10.72 7.29
N TRP A 10 -1.06 11.41 7.82
CA TRP A 10 -2.20 11.84 7.01
C TRP A 10 -1.80 12.85 5.95
N ILE A 11 -0.91 13.80 6.28
CA ILE A 11 -0.38 14.77 5.31
C ILE A 11 0.42 14.04 4.23
N LEU A 12 1.30 13.11 4.60
CA LEU A 12 2.09 12.34 3.64
C LEU A 12 1.20 11.56 2.68
N GLU A 13 0.19 10.87 3.20
CA GLU A 13 -0.76 10.12 2.37
C GLU A 13 -1.58 11.00 1.43
N LEU A 14 -2.14 12.09 1.95
CA LEU A 14 -2.92 13.01 1.13
C LEU A 14 -2.04 13.56 0.02
N SER A 15 -0.78 13.88 0.33
CA SER A 15 0.21 14.34 -0.64
C SER A 15 0.49 13.30 -1.72
N VAL A 16 0.74 12.04 -1.35
CA VAL A 16 0.95 10.93 -2.29
C VAL A 16 -0.29 10.72 -3.18
N THR A 17 -1.48 10.77 -2.61
CA THR A 17 -2.74 10.57 -3.35
C THR A 17 -2.97 11.70 -4.36
N VAL A 18 -2.86 12.95 -3.91
CA VAL A 18 -3.05 14.12 -4.77
C VAL A 18 -2.00 14.14 -5.87
N LEU A 19 -0.73 13.88 -5.55
CA LEU A 19 0.34 13.87 -6.55
C LEU A 19 0.15 12.76 -7.58
N GLY A 20 -0.33 11.57 -7.19
CA GLY A 20 -0.63 10.49 -8.13
C GLY A 20 -1.73 10.88 -9.13
N LEU A 21 -2.81 11.51 -8.64
CA LEU A 21 -3.89 12.01 -9.49
C LEU A 21 -3.47 13.18 -10.38
N VAL A 22 -2.73 14.14 -9.82
CA VAL A 22 -2.16 15.28 -10.56
C VAL A 22 -1.22 14.78 -11.65
N TRP A 23 -0.42 13.75 -11.36
CA TRP A 23 0.46 13.15 -12.37
C TRP A 23 -0.33 12.59 -13.54
N LEU A 24 -1.40 11.82 -13.28
CA LEU A 24 -2.21 11.23 -14.35
C LEU A 24 -2.81 12.31 -15.26
N LEU A 25 -3.34 13.38 -14.66
CA LEU A 25 -3.88 14.52 -15.41
C LEU A 25 -2.78 15.25 -16.20
N PHE A 26 -1.67 15.57 -15.56
CA PHE A 26 -0.56 16.30 -16.19
C PHE A 26 0.10 15.52 -17.32
N TYR A 27 0.32 14.22 -17.13
CA TYR A 27 0.88 13.34 -18.15
C TYR A 27 -0.05 13.22 -19.37
N SER A 28 -1.37 13.13 -19.14
CA SER A 28 -2.36 13.07 -20.23
C SER A 28 -2.34 14.28 -21.17
N TRP A 29 -1.91 15.43 -20.68
CA TRP A 29 -1.81 16.67 -21.45
C TRP A 29 -0.42 16.91 -22.04
N SER A 30 0.64 16.67 -21.25
CA SER A 30 2.01 17.06 -21.62
C SER A 30 2.88 15.94 -22.19
N GLY A 31 2.49 14.67 -22.00
CA GLY A 31 3.31 13.50 -22.33
C GLY A 31 4.61 13.37 -21.51
N SER A 32 4.80 14.22 -20.50
CA SER A 32 5.97 14.23 -19.62
C SER A 32 5.55 14.29 -18.16
N GLY A 33 6.39 13.81 -17.24
CA GLY A 33 6.00 13.84 -15.82
C GLY A 33 6.97 13.16 -14.85
N ILE A 34 8.19 12.83 -15.28
CA ILE A 34 9.12 12.06 -14.45
C ILE A 34 9.46 12.76 -13.13
N GLY A 35 9.66 14.09 -13.14
CA GLY A 35 9.99 14.85 -11.92
C GLY A 35 8.92 14.75 -10.84
N VAL A 36 7.64 14.75 -11.23
CA VAL A 36 6.53 14.57 -10.29
C VAL A 36 6.52 13.15 -9.70
N LEU A 37 6.87 12.12 -10.49
CA LEU A 37 6.98 10.75 -9.97
C LEU A 37 8.18 10.56 -9.06
N VAL A 38 9.30 11.24 -9.28
CA VAL A 38 10.43 11.21 -8.34
C VAL A 38 9.96 11.70 -6.96
N VAL A 39 9.27 12.84 -6.92
CA VAL A 39 8.70 13.38 -5.67
C VAL A 39 7.68 12.41 -5.07
N TRP A 40 6.80 11.84 -5.89
CA TRP A 40 5.82 10.85 -5.45
C TRP A 40 6.48 9.62 -4.80
N ASN A 41 7.54 9.08 -5.40
CA ASN A 41 8.27 7.93 -4.85
C ASN A 41 8.92 8.24 -3.51
N VAL A 42 9.54 9.42 -3.37
CA VAL A 42 10.16 9.85 -2.11
C VAL A 42 9.10 9.96 -1.01
N LEU A 43 7.94 10.55 -1.30
CA LEU A 43 6.85 10.67 -0.33
C LEU A 43 6.21 9.33 0.01
N ALA A 44 6.02 8.45 -0.98
CA ALA A 44 5.52 7.09 -0.77
C ALA A 44 6.46 6.29 0.14
N LEU A 45 7.77 6.34 -0.15
CA LEU A 45 8.79 5.69 0.68
C LEU A 45 8.80 6.26 2.11
N ALA A 46 8.74 7.58 2.27
CA ALA A 46 8.67 8.21 3.57
C ALA A 46 7.42 7.79 4.37
N TYR A 47 6.26 7.71 3.70
CA TYR A 47 5.02 7.23 4.31
C TYR A 47 5.13 5.77 4.76
N ILE A 48 5.62 4.88 3.89
CA ILE A 48 5.81 3.45 4.20
C ILE A 48 6.79 3.28 5.36
N ALA A 49 7.95 3.93 5.29
CA ALA A 49 8.99 3.85 6.31
C ALA A 49 8.50 4.38 7.67
N ALA A 50 7.81 5.53 7.67
CA ALA A 50 7.21 6.06 8.89
C ALA A 50 6.15 5.12 9.45
N GLY A 51 5.28 4.56 8.60
CA GLY A 51 4.27 3.57 9.00
C GLY A 51 4.92 2.35 9.65
N TRP A 52 5.92 1.74 9.00
CA TRP A 52 6.62 0.56 9.51
C TRP A 52 7.41 0.84 10.79
N ALA A 53 8.04 2.01 10.91
CA ALA A 53 8.70 2.43 12.15
C ALA A 53 7.73 2.63 13.33
N LEU A 54 6.45 2.84 13.05
CA LEU A 54 5.41 2.90 14.08
C LEU A 54 4.83 1.52 14.39
N LEU A 55 4.78 0.63 13.41
CA LEU A 55 4.37 -0.77 13.58
C LEU A 55 5.32 -1.55 14.49
N SER A 56 6.58 -1.14 14.60
CA SER A 56 7.54 -1.71 15.56
C SER A 56 7.25 -1.33 17.02
N ARG A 57 6.32 -0.39 17.27
CA ARG A 57 5.91 -0.01 18.62
C ARG A 57 4.81 -0.95 19.12
N ARG A 58 4.99 -1.46 20.34
CA ARG A 58 3.96 -2.26 21.01
C ARG A 58 2.71 -1.44 21.31
N LEU A 59 1.57 -2.01 20.94
CA LEU A 59 0.27 -1.58 21.43
C LEU A 59 0.07 -2.05 22.88
N PRO A 60 -0.77 -1.35 23.67
CA PRO A 60 -1.29 -1.89 24.92
C PRO A 60 -1.98 -3.23 24.71
N ASP A 61 -1.98 -4.10 25.71
CA ASP A 61 -2.56 -5.45 25.59
C ASP A 61 -4.08 -5.43 25.36
N GLU A 62 -4.75 -4.40 25.86
CA GLU A 62 -6.16 -4.11 25.57
C GLU A 62 -6.29 -2.73 24.92
N PRO A 63 -6.08 -2.62 23.60
CA PRO A 63 -6.29 -1.35 22.91
C PRO A 63 -7.79 -1.09 22.85
N GLY A 64 -8.28 -0.18 23.71
CA GLY A 64 -9.68 0.24 23.70
C GLY A 64 -10.12 0.74 22.31
N LEU A 65 -11.42 0.62 22.00
CA LEU A 65 -11.99 1.04 20.71
C LEU A 65 -11.62 2.47 20.31
N GLU A 66 -11.53 3.37 21.30
CA GLU A 66 -11.09 4.77 21.10
C GLU A 66 -9.64 4.88 20.64
N PHE A 67 -8.75 4.06 21.20
CA PHE A 67 -7.35 4.02 20.83
C PHE A 67 -7.20 3.54 19.38
N ALA A 68 -7.88 2.44 19.00
CA ALA A 68 -7.87 1.92 17.64
C ALA A 68 -8.51 2.91 16.63
N GLY A 69 -9.59 3.60 17.01
CA GLY A 69 -10.25 4.59 16.17
C GLY A 69 -9.36 5.79 15.85
N TRP A 70 -8.68 6.33 16.85
CA TRP A 70 -7.77 7.47 16.66
C TRP A 70 -6.48 7.09 15.91
N TRP A 71 -5.96 5.89 16.13
CA TRP A 71 -4.74 5.41 15.45
C TRP A 71 -4.95 5.06 13.98
N ILE A 72 -6.06 4.40 13.66
CA ILE A 72 -6.26 3.83 12.32
C ILE A 72 -6.98 4.85 11.41
N GLY A 73 -7.61 5.89 11.98
CA GLY A 73 -8.33 6.96 11.26
C GLY A 73 -9.80 6.62 10.99
N PRO A 74 -10.49 7.26 10.03
CA PRO A 74 -11.82 6.84 9.58
C PRO A 74 -11.78 5.67 8.57
N ARG A 75 -12.90 4.97 8.36
CA ARG A 75 -12.96 3.79 7.44
C ARG A 75 -12.50 4.08 6.01
N TRP A 76 -12.89 5.23 5.48
CA TRP A 76 -12.61 5.63 4.11
C TRP A 76 -11.12 5.86 3.86
N TYR A 77 -10.35 6.20 4.90
CA TYR A 77 -8.93 6.52 4.83
C TYR A 77 -8.11 5.37 4.26
N ALA A 78 -8.13 4.21 4.93
CA ALA A 78 -7.37 3.04 4.48
C ALA A 78 -7.83 2.53 3.09
N THR A 79 -9.12 2.70 2.76
CA THR A 79 -9.63 2.40 1.42
C THR A 79 -9.12 3.38 0.36
N MET A 80 -8.96 4.66 0.71
CA MET A 80 -8.40 5.68 -0.19
C MET A 80 -6.95 5.35 -0.55
N ILE A 81 -6.12 4.95 0.42
CA ILE A 81 -4.75 4.48 0.15
C ILE A 81 -4.77 3.25 -0.75
N ALA A 82 -5.58 2.25 -0.36
CA ALA A 82 -5.62 0.95 -1.00
C ALA A 82 -6.08 1.00 -2.45
N LEU A 83 -6.89 1.99 -2.83
CA LEU A 83 -7.46 2.09 -4.18
C LEU A 83 -6.92 3.27 -4.97
N VAL A 84 -6.87 4.47 -4.37
CA VAL A 84 -6.54 5.70 -5.09
C VAL A 84 -5.03 5.90 -5.15
N ALA A 85 -4.34 5.87 -4.01
CA ALA A 85 -2.90 6.10 -3.98
C ALA A 85 -2.13 4.97 -4.69
N SER A 86 -2.39 3.72 -4.32
CA SER A 86 -1.78 2.55 -4.96
C SER A 86 -2.21 2.41 -6.43
N GLY A 87 -3.49 2.63 -6.75
CA GLY A 87 -4.03 2.49 -8.10
C GLY A 87 -3.49 3.54 -9.06
N SER A 88 -3.42 4.81 -8.63
CA SER A 88 -2.85 5.89 -9.44
C SER A 88 -1.35 5.72 -9.66
N GLY A 89 -0.59 5.30 -8.63
CA GLY A 89 0.83 5.00 -8.77
C GLY A 89 1.08 3.79 -9.69
N LEU A 90 0.29 2.72 -9.57
CA LEU A 90 0.38 1.56 -10.46
C LEU A 90 0.12 1.97 -11.91
N ALA A 91 -0.97 2.71 -12.15
CA ALA A 91 -1.29 3.22 -13.47
C ALA A 91 -0.16 4.09 -14.02
N ALA A 92 0.37 5.01 -13.23
CA ALA A 92 1.45 5.90 -13.64
C ALA A 92 2.74 5.14 -14.01
N GLY A 93 3.15 4.19 -13.16
CA GLY A 93 4.31 3.35 -13.42
C GLY A 93 4.13 2.51 -14.69
N MET A 94 2.97 1.86 -14.85
CA MET A 94 2.66 1.04 -16.03
C MET A 94 2.56 1.86 -17.31
N ILE A 95 1.95 3.04 -17.27
CA ILE A 95 1.87 3.95 -18.43
C ILE A 95 3.28 4.31 -18.91
N LEU A 96 4.19 4.64 -18.00
CA LEU A 96 5.57 4.94 -18.38
C LEU A 96 6.34 3.71 -18.85
N VAL A 97 6.07 2.51 -18.31
CA VAL A 97 6.68 1.27 -18.84
C VAL A 97 6.21 0.99 -20.26
N VAL A 98 4.92 1.15 -20.55
CA VAL A 98 4.36 0.90 -21.90
C VAL A 98 4.76 1.98 -22.89
N ALA A 99 4.80 3.26 -22.49
CA ALA A 99 5.22 4.35 -23.37
C ALA A 99 6.67 4.22 -23.86
N LYS A 100 7.53 3.51 -23.10
CA LYS A 100 8.95 3.27 -23.45
C LYS A 100 9.15 2.32 -24.62
N SER A 101 8.19 1.45 -24.92
CA SER A 101 8.28 0.49 -26.03
C SER A 101 8.45 1.16 -27.41
N ALA A 102 8.41 2.50 -27.47
CA ALA A 102 8.45 3.31 -28.67
C ALA A 102 9.68 4.26 -28.83
N ALA A 103 10.60 4.40 -27.85
CA ALA A 103 11.72 5.37 -27.94
C ALA A 103 13.04 4.91 -27.25
N ALA A 104 14.20 5.41 -27.70
CA ALA A 104 15.53 5.12 -27.15
C ALA A 104 15.76 5.79 -25.77
N GLU A 105 16.35 5.06 -24.82
CA GLU A 105 16.17 5.27 -23.38
C GLU A 105 16.98 6.39 -22.68
N GLU A 106 16.41 6.88 -21.56
CA GLU A 106 17.13 7.46 -20.43
C GLU A 106 16.97 6.54 -19.18
N PRO A 107 18.04 5.94 -18.63
CA PRO A 107 17.99 4.99 -17.50
C PRO A 107 17.20 5.47 -16.27
N LEU A 108 17.14 6.78 -16.06
CA LEU A 108 16.39 7.40 -14.97
C LEU A 108 14.88 7.10 -15.07
N THR A 109 14.30 7.17 -16.28
CA THR A 109 12.87 6.90 -16.49
C THR A 109 12.55 5.43 -16.22
N GLN A 110 13.45 4.51 -16.58
CA GLN A 110 13.32 3.08 -16.26
C GLN A 110 13.27 2.85 -14.74
N GLY A 111 14.25 3.42 -14.03
CA GLY A 111 14.34 3.36 -12.57
C GLY A 111 13.11 3.90 -11.85
N VAL A 112 12.66 5.10 -12.23
CA VAL A 112 11.53 5.78 -11.58
C VAL A 112 10.22 5.02 -11.80
N SER A 113 9.95 4.49 -13.00
CA SER A 113 8.72 3.73 -13.24
C SER A 113 8.67 2.43 -12.44
N ALA A 114 9.79 1.69 -12.41
CA ALA A 114 9.90 0.45 -11.64
C ALA A 114 9.70 0.71 -10.15
N ALA A 115 10.37 1.74 -9.61
CA ALA A 115 10.17 2.19 -8.23
C ALA A 115 8.71 2.57 -7.96
N THR A 116 8.05 3.27 -8.89
CA THR A 116 6.65 3.70 -8.74
C THR A 116 5.72 2.52 -8.58
N VAL A 117 5.87 1.47 -9.40
CA VAL A 117 5.03 0.26 -9.29
C VAL A 117 5.32 -0.50 -8.00
N LEU A 118 6.59 -0.64 -7.62
CA LEU A 118 6.97 -1.29 -6.36
C LEU A 118 6.41 -0.53 -5.14
N MET A 119 6.54 0.79 -5.10
CA MET A 119 5.97 1.62 -4.04
C MET A 119 4.45 1.52 -4.01
N SER A 120 3.78 1.48 -5.16
CA SER A 120 2.33 1.29 -5.25
C SER A 120 1.87 -0.05 -4.69
N TRP A 121 2.63 -1.12 -4.97
CA TRP A 121 2.44 -2.46 -4.39
C TRP A 121 2.59 -2.44 -2.86
N LEU A 122 3.64 -1.79 -2.35
CA LEU A 122 3.86 -1.64 -0.90
C LEU A 122 2.75 -0.83 -0.22
N LEU A 123 2.26 0.24 -0.86
CA LEU A 123 1.16 1.05 -0.36
C LEU A 123 -0.14 0.24 -0.26
N LEU A 124 -0.45 -0.58 -1.28
CA LEU A 124 -1.62 -1.46 -1.26
C LEU A 124 -1.61 -2.37 -0.02
N HIS A 125 -0.51 -3.10 0.21
CA HIS A 125 -0.43 -4.05 1.32
C HIS A 125 -0.34 -3.35 2.68
N THR A 126 0.28 -2.17 2.75
CA THR A 126 0.26 -1.35 3.97
C THR A 126 -1.17 -0.88 4.28
N ALA A 127 -1.94 -0.48 3.28
CA ALA A 127 -3.33 -0.08 3.45
C ALA A 127 -4.22 -1.25 3.88
N PHE A 128 -4.03 -2.44 3.30
CA PHE A 128 -4.79 -3.62 3.71
C PHE A 128 -4.46 -4.08 5.13
N ALA A 129 -3.21 -3.92 5.59
CA ALA A 129 -2.86 -4.15 6.99
C ALA A 129 -3.68 -3.25 7.93
N GLN A 130 -3.86 -1.97 7.58
CA GLN A 130 -4.73 -1.05 8.34
C GLN A 130 -6.20 -1.44 8.27
N ILE A 131 -6.70 -1.88 7.11
CA ILE A 131 -8.08 -2.37 6.93
C ILE A 131 -8.33 -3.58 7.83
N TYR A 132 -7.39 -4.52 7.90
CA TYR A 132 -7.50 -5.70 8.76
C TYR A 132 -7.46 -5.35 10.24
N ALA A 133 -6.49 -4.53 10.68
CA ALA A 133 -6.40 -4.07 12.05
C ALA A 133 -7.71 -3.40 12.50
N ARG A 134 -8.25 -2.50 11.66
CA ARG A 134 -9.53 -1.82 11.94
C ARG A 134 -10.70 -2.78 12.06
N ALA A 135 -10.76 -3.78 11.20
CA ALA A 135 -11.84 -4.75 11.23
C ALA A 135 -11.73 -5.69 12.44
N PHE A 136 -10.50 -5.98 12.86
CA PHE A 136 -10.19 -6.89 13.95
C PHE A 136 -10.51 -6.33 15.33
N PHE A 137 -10.04 -5.14 15.70
CA PHE A 137 -10.22 -4.62 17.07
C PHE A 137 -11.68 -4.56 17.58
N PRO A 138 -12.69 -4.17 16.77
CA PRO A 138 -14.07 -4.16 17.23
C PRO A 138 -14.85 -5.46 17.04
N GLY A 139 -14.34 -6.44 16.27
CA GLY A 139 -15.16 -7.57 15.81
C GLY A 139 -14.42 -8.88 15.54
N GLY A 140 -13.12 -8.94 15.80
CA GLY A 140 -12.26 -10.09 15.53
C GLY A 140 -12.21 -10.46 14.04
N GLY A 141 -12.31 -11.76 13.75
CA GLY A 141 -12.39 -12.27 12.39
C GLY A 141 -11.09 -12.80 11.79
N LEU A 142 -9.96 -12.61 12.49
CA LEU A 142 -8.69 -13.28 12.24
C LEU A 142 -8.27 -14.05 13.49
N GLN A 143 -7.61 -15.19 13.32
CA GLN A 143 -6.99 -15.94 14.42
C GLN A 143 -5.52 -16.17 14.06
N PHE A 144 -4.63 -15.53 14.81
CA PHE A 144 -3.19 -15.64 14.65
C PHE A 144 -2.66 -16.80 15.51
N PRO A 145 -1.75 -17.63 15.00
CA PRO A 145 -1.21 -18.76 15.76
C PRO A 145 -0.41 -18.26 16.97
N GLU A 146 -0.65 -18.88 18.13
CA GLU A 146 0.04 -18.57 19.39
C GLU A 146 0.04 -17.09 19.80
N CYS A 147 -0.90 -16.29 19.25
CA CYS A 147 -0.94 -14.85 19.44
C CYS A 147 -2.31 -14.43 19.99
N ALA A 148 -2.40 -14.43 21.32
CA ALA A 148 -3.61 -14.02 22.04
C ALA A 148 -3.89 -12.51 21.92
N VAL A 149 -2.84 -11.71 21.76
CA VAL A 149 -2.92 -10.23 21.70
C VAL A 149 -2.24 -9.74 20.42
N PRO A 150 -2.94 -9.73 19.28
CA PRO A 150 -2.36 -9.33 18.01
C PRO A 150 -1.86 -7.90 18.01
N GLN A 151 -0.57 -7.75 17.70
CA GLN A 151 0.08 -6.46 17.48
C GLN A 151 -0.11 -6.03 16.02
N LEU A 152 0.20 -4.78 15.71
CA LEU A 152 -0.01 -4.29 14.34
C LEU A 152 0.85 -5.00 13.28
N ALA A 153 2.02 -5.50 13.70
CA ALA A 153 2.90 -6.31 12.87
C ALA A 153 2.20 -7.59 12.36
N GLU A 154 1.26 -8.15 13.11
CA GLU A 154 0.49 -9.34 12.71
C GLU A 154 -0.36 -9.06 11.46
N PHE A 155 -0.97 -7.87 11.38
CA PHE A 155 -1.76 -7.50 10.21
C PHE A 155 -0.89 -7.14 9.00
N VAL A 156 0.33 -6.65 9.22
CA VAL A 156 1.32 -6.46 8.16
C VAL A 156 1.73 -7.81 7.61
N TYR A 157 2.10 -8.74 8.50
CA TYR A 157 2.43 -10.12 8.13
C TYR A 157 1.31 -10.77 7.31
N PHE A 158 0.07 -10.72 7.81
CA PHE A 158 -1.09 -11.24 7.10
C PHE A 158 -1.30 -10.59 5.72
N SER A 159 -1.22 -9.25 5.67
CA SER A 159 -1.43 -8.49 4.44
C SER A 159 -0.36 -8.79 3.38
N PHE A 160 0.91 -8.80 3.76
CA PHE A 160 2.02 -9.08 2.85
C PHE A 160 2.08 -10.55 2.43
N THR A 161 1.63 -11.49 3.27
CA THR A 161 1.53 -12.90 2.87
C THR A 161 0.51 -13.08 1.74
N ILE A 162 -0.65 -12.42 1.85
CA ILE A 162 -1.63 -12.39 0.76
C ILE A 162 -1.06 -11.71 -0.49
N GLY A 163 -0.36 -10.59 -0.30
CA GLY A 163 0.27 -9.84 -1.38
C GLY A 163 1.33 -10.61 -2.14
N THR A 164 2.18 -11.38 -1.45
CA THR A 164 3.33 -12.06 -2.05
C THR A 164 2.99 -13.44 -2.62
N SER A 165 2.19 -14.23 -1.90
CA SER A 165 2.06 -15.67 -2.16
C SER A 165 0.67 -16.10 -2.63
N PHE A 166 -0.33 -15.21 -2.53
CA PHE A 166 -1.76 -15.55 -2.65
C PHE A 166 -2.24 -16.67 -1.71
N ALA A 167 -1.37 -17.19 -0.84
CA ALA A 167 -1.67 -18.26 0.07
C ALA A 167 -2.31 -17.72 1.34
N VAL A 168 -3.12 -18.56 1.96
CA VAL A 168 -3.59 -18.35 3.33
C VAL A 168 -2.37 -18.55 4.21
N SER A 169 -1.92 -17.48 4.87
CA SER A 169 -0.99 -17.58 6.00
C SER A 169 -1.49 -18.61 7.02
N ASP A 170 -0.64 -18.99 7.97
CA ASP A 170 -1.04 -19.67 9.21
C ASP A 170 -2.18 -18.96 9.99
N VAL A 171 -2.49 -17.70 9.67
CA VAL A 171 -3.65 -16.96 10.18
C VAL A 171 -4.97 -17.46 9.57
N SER A 172 -5.92 -17.83 10.44
CA SER A 172 -7.25 -18.29 10.03
C SER A 172 -8.28 -17.16 9.93
N VAL A 173 -9.08 -17.15 8.85
CA VAL A 173 -10.12 -16.13 8.60
C VAL A 173 -11.50 -16.64 9.03
N VAL A 174 -11.91 -16.28 10.25
CA VAL A 174 -13.10 -16.87 10.90
C VAL A 174 -14.41 -16.11 10.68
N ASP A 175 -14.35 -14.84 10.25
CA ASP A 175 -15.55 -14.02 10.01
C ASP A 175 -15.92 -13.91 8.51
N ARG A 176 -17.23 -13.86 8.22
CA ARG A 176 -17.77 -13.67 6.85
C ARG A 176 -17.39 -12.31 6.28
N GLY A 177 -17.44 -11.25 7.08
CA GLY A 177 -17.05 -9.90 6.67
C GLY A 177 -15.54 -9.82 6.38
N MET A 178 -14.71 -10.47 7.20
CA MET A 178 -13.27 -10.56 6.98
C MET A 178 -12.93 -11.32 5.70
N ARG A 179 -13.61 -12.44 5.41
CA ARG A 179 -13.42 -13.19 4.15
C ARG A 179 -13.65 -12.33 2.92
N ARG A 180 -14.68 -11.47 2.90
CA ARG A 180 -14.92 -10.55 1.77
C ARG A 180 -13.77 -9.56 1.55
N ARG A 181 -13.18 -9.04 2.64
CA ARG A 181 -12.01 -8.14 2.57
C ARG A 181 -10.78 -8.87 2.04
N VAL A 182 -10.56 -10.09 2.53
CA VAL A 182 -9.48 -10.98 2.07
C VAL A 182 -9.63 -11.28 0.58
N THR A 183 -10.82 -11.63 0.11
CA THR A 183 -11.07 -11.87 -1.32
C THR A 183 -10.77 -10.62 -2.16
N ALA A 184 -11.24 -9.44 -1.74
CA ALA A 184 -10.96 -8.20 -2.45
C ALA A 184 -9.45 -7.91 -2.50
N HIS A 185 -8.75 -8.11 -1.38
CA HIS A 185 -7.30 -7.97 -1.33
C HIS A 185 -6.60 -8.93 -2.29
N SER A 186 -6.91 -10.22 -2.23
CA SER A 186 -6.30 -11.24 -3.09
C SER A 186 -6.47 -10.94 -4.58
N VAL A 187 -7.65 -10.48 -5.00
CA VAL A 187 -7.91 -10.10 -6.40
C VAL A 187 -7.06 -8.89 -6.80
N LEU A 188 -6.98 -7.86 -5.96
CA LEU A 188 -6.13 -6.69 -6.25
C LEU A 188 -4.65 -7.08 -6.30
N SER A 189 -4.18 -7.87 -5.33
CA SER A 189 -2.80 -8.37 -5.27
C SER A 189 -2.42 -9.16 -6.53
N PHE A 190 -3.36 -9.92 -7.11
CA PHE A 190 -3.11 -10.68 -8.34
C PHE A 190 -2.66 -9.79 -9.50
N PHE A 191 -3.40 -8.71 -9.76
CA PHE A 191 -3.06 -7.78 -10.84
C PHE A 191 -1.77 -7.00 -10.53
N PHE A 192 -1.56 -6.63 -9.27
CA PHE A 192 -0.34 -5.96 -8.82
C PHE A 192 0.91 -6.84 -9.01
N ASN A 193 0.84 -8.12 -8.67
CA ASN A 193 1.95 -9.06 -8.90
C ASN A 193 2.25 -9.26 -10.39
N ALA A 194 1.22 -9.33 -11.24
CA ALA A 194 1.43 -9.40 -12.69
C ALA A 194 2.20 -8.17 -13.22
N ALA A 195 1.88 -6.98 -12.73
CA ALA A 195 2.61 -5.76 -13.07
C ALA A 195 4.06 -5.76 -12.57
N VAL A 196 4.30 -6.18 -11.33
CA VAL A 196 5.66 -6.30 -10.76
C VAL A 196 6.50 -7.28 -11.59
N VAL A 197 5.94 -8.44 -11.96
CA VAL A 197 6.62 -9.43 -12.80
C VAL A 197 6.90 -8.88 -14.20
N ALA A 198 5.95 -8.16 -14.81
CA ALA A 198 6.14 -7.55 -16.13
C ALA A 198 7.33 -6.59 -16.13
N ILE A 199 7.47 -5.76 -15.09
CA ILE A 199 8.58 -4.82 -14.92
C ILE A 199 9.90 -5.54 -14.68
N ALA A 200 9.90 -6.58 -13.84
CA ALA A 200 11.09 -7.38 -13.60
C ALA A 200 11.61 -8.02 -14.90
N ILE A 201 10.71 -8.52 -15.74
CA ILE A 201 11.05 -9.08 -17.06
C ILE A 201 11.58 -7.99 -18.00
N ASP A 202 10.97 -6.81 -18.01
CA ASP A 202 11.40 -5.65 -18.81
C ASP A 202 12.84 -5.26 -18.47
N TRP A 203 13.16 -5.07 -17.19
CA TRP A 203 14.51 -4.78 -16.69
C TRP A 203 15.56 -5.82 -17.05
N LEU A 204 15.19 -7.11 -17.03
CA LEU A 204 16.12 -8.19 -17.36
C LEU A 204 16.44 -8.26 -18.86
N LYS A 205 15.57 -7.71 -19.71
CA LYS A 205 15.73 -7.74 -21.16
C LYS A 205 16.63 -6.62 -21.70
N GLY A 206 16.85 -5.56 -20.91
CA GLY A 206 17.57 -4.36 -21.31
C GLY A 206 16.62 -3.33 -21.87
#